data_AF-A0A401NWI9-F1
#
_entry.id   AF-A0A401NWI9-F1
#
_cell.length_a   1.000
_cell.length_b   1.000
_cell.length_c   1.000
_cell.angle_alpha   90.00
_cell.angle_beta   90.00
_cell.angle_gamma   90.00
#
_symmetry.space_group_name_H-M   'P 1'
#
loop_
_entity.id
_entity.type
_entity.pdbx_description
1 polymer ?
#
loop_
_entity_poly.entity_id
_entity_poly.type
_entity_poly.pdbx_seq_one_letter_code
_entity_poly.pdbx_strand_id
1 'polypeptide(L)'
;MGVNVGSAGVPVTFNENGDAPGHYDIYQYQVKDNSTRAYSVIGEWANKLNLNIRTMQWPSGSRQVPVSICSLPCKPGERKKIVKGIPCCWHCELCDGYQYQVDKYNCKVCHFDMRPNENHTGCRQIPIVKLEWYSPWAVAPVFFAIIGIIATLFVVVTFIRYNDTPIVKALGRELSYVLLTGIFLCYAITFLMIAEPDVAICSMRRIFLGLGMSISYAALLTKTNRIYRIFEQGKKSVSAPRFISPASQLMITFSFISVQLLGVCIWFIADPPHSYIDYDDQKTANPKLARGILKCDISDLSLICLLGYSMLLMVTCTVYAIKTRGVPETFNEAKPIGFTMYTTCIVWLAFIPIFFGTAQSAEKVSTAPLNAFTPCRKDKNCV
;
A
#
# COMPACT_ATOMS: atom_id res chain seq x y z
N MET A 1 -44.46 -46.07 -62.78
CA MET A 1 -42.99 -46.09 -62.74
C MET A 1 -42.56 -47.21 -61.82
N GLY A 2 -41.97 -48.27 -62.37
CA GLY A 2 -41.45 -49.38 -61.57
C GLY A 2 -40.23 -48.91 -60.78
N VAL A 3 -40.24 -49.11 -59.46
CA VAL A 3 -39.03 -48.95 -58.65
C VAL A 3 -38.15 -50.15 -58.96
N ASN A 4 -36.98 -49.92 -59.54
CA ASN A 4 -36.01 -50.99 -59.76
C ASN A 4 -35.43 -51.39 -58.40
N VAL A 5 -35.90 -52.52 -57.88
CA VAL A 5 -35.44 -53.09 -56.61
C VAL A 5 -34.26 -54.01 -56.91
N GLY A 6 -33.14 -53.79 -56.22
CA GLY A 6 -31.95 -54.64 -56.35
C GLY A 6 -32.12 -56.00 -55.68
N SER A 7 -31.15 -56.90 -55.85
CA SER A 7 -31.13 -58.23 -55.23
C SER A 7 -31.16 -58.22 -53.70
N ALA A 8 -30.80 -57.10 -53.07
CA ALA A 8 -30.86 -56.89 -51.62
C ALA A 8 -32.22 -56.34 -51.13
N GLY A 9 -33.23 -56.20 -52.01
CA GLY A 9 -34.56 -55.70 -51.63
C GLY A 9 -34.65 -54.18 -51.40
N VAL A 10 -33.57 -53.44 -51.69
CA VAL A 10 -33.47 -51.99 -51.53
C VAL A 10 -33.66 -51.30 -52.91
N PRO A 11 -34.39 -50.17 -52.99
CA PRO A 11 -34.51 -49.39 -54.22
C PRO A 11 -33.13 -48.89 -54.68
N VAL A 12 -32.81 -49.16 -55.94
CA VAL A 12 -31.55 -48.70 -56.54
C VAL A 12 -31.78 -47.30 -57.11
N THR A 13 -31.10 -46.31 -56.53
CA THR A 13 -31.13 -44.91 -56.98
C THR A 13 -29.73 -44.44 -57.31
N PHE A 14 -29.59 -43.55 -58.28
CA PHE A 14 -28.31 -42.93 -58.64
C PHE A 14 -28.41 -41.42 -58.51
N ASN A 15 -27.31 -40.77 -58.12
CA ASN A 15 -27.20 -39.30 -58.14
C ASN A 15 -27.00 -38.80 -59.60
N GLU A 16 -26.92 -37.49 -59.78
CA GLU A 16 -26.72 -36.86 -61.11
C GLU A 16 -25.39 -37.26 -61.79
N ASN A 17 -24.40 -37.71 -61.01
CA ASN A 17 -23.12 -38.20 -61.49
C ASN A 17 -23.12 -39.72 -61.77
N GLY A 18 -24.23 -40.42 -61.50
CA GLY A 18 -24.35 -41.86 -61.68
C GLY A 18 -23.89 -42.71 -60.48
N ASP A 19 -23.62 -42.12 -59.31
CA ASP A 19 -23.23 -42.85 -58.10
C ASP A 19 -24.46 -43.30 -57.29
N ALA A 20 -24.45 -44.55 -56.84
CA ALA A 20 -25.44 -45.05 -55.89
C ALA A 20 -25.12 -44.56 -54.46
N PRO A 21 -26.14 -44.35 -53.60
CA PRO A 21 -25.90 -44.02 -52.19
C PRO A 21 -25.15 -45.16 -51.51
N GLY A 22 -24.05 -44.83 -50.82
CA GLY A 22 -23.24 -45.82 -50.13
C GLY A 22 -24.01 -46.46 -48.97
N HIS A 23 -23.83 -47.77 -48.81
CA HIS A 23 -24.28 -48.51 -47.65
C HIS A 23 -23.16 -49.45 -47.23
N TYR A 24 -22.73 -49.34 -45.98
CA TYR A 24 -21.55 -50.06 -45.50
C TYR A 24 -21.80 -50.70 -44.14
N ASP A 25 -21.47 -51.98 -44.03
CA ASP A 25 -21.31 -52.65 -42.74
C ASP A 25 -19.92 -52.33 -42.16
N ILE A 26 -19.89 -52.00 -40.88
CA ILE A 26 -18.67 -51.66 -40.15
C ILE A 26 -18.29 -52.84 -39.28
N TYR A 27 -17.07 -53.34 -39.47
CA TYR A 27 -16.52 -54.48 -38.74
C TYR A 27 -15.38 -54.05 -37.82
N GLN A 28 -15.27 -54.71 -36.66
CA GLN A 28 -14.10 -54.64 -35.81
C GLN A 28 -13.46 -56.03 -35.69
N TYR A 29 -12.14 -56.09 -35.81
CA TYR A 29 -11.39 -57.32 -35.57
C TYR A 29 -11.18 -57.52 -34.07
N GLN A 30 -11.81 -58.55 -33.50
CA GLN A 30 -11.87 -58.78 -32.06
C GLN A 30 -11.37 -60.18 -31.69
N VAL A 31 -10.92 -60.34 -30.44
CA VAL A 31 -10.55 -61.64 -29.88
C VAL A 31 -11.78 -62.22 -29.19
N LYS A 32 -12.23 -63.40 -29.61
CA LYS A 32 -13.29 -64.15 -28.95
C LYS A 32 -12.72 -64.95 -27.76
N ASP A 33 -13.60 -65.38 -26.85
CA ASP A 33 -13.25 -66.05 -25.58
C ASP A 33 -12.32 -67.27 -25.74
N ASN A 34 -12.27 -67.89 -26.93
CA ASN A 34 -11.44 -69.04 -27.24
C ASN A 34 -10.13 -68.67 -27.97
N SER A 35 -9.58 -67.47 -27.72
CA SER A 35 -8.37 -66.91 -28.34
C SER A 35 -8.35 -66.87 -29.88
N THR A 36 -9.50 -67.12 -30.51
CA THR A 36 -9.72 -66.98 -31.94
C THR A 36 -10.06 -65.55 -32.30
N ARG A 37 -9.48 -65.06 -33.40
CA ARG A 37 -9.67 -63.69 -33.86
C ARG A 37 -10.66 -63.69 -35.03
N ALA A 38 -11.69 -62.87 -34.95
CA ALA A 38 -12.73 -62.79 -35.98
C ALA A 38 -13.21 -61.35 -36.18
N TYR A 39 -13.70 -61.06 -37.38
CA TYR A 39 -14.45 -59.85 -37.64
C TYR A 39 -15.84 -59.96 -37.02
N SER A 40 -16.24 -58.95 -36.26
CA SER A 40 -17.59 -58.79 -35.73
C SER A 40 -18.20 -57.52 -36.31
N VAL A 41 -19.45 -57.59 -36.76
CA VAL A 41 -20.22 -56.39 -37.15
C VAL A 41 -20.43 -55.55 -35.89
N ILE A 42 -20.07 -54.28 -35.96
CA ILE A 42 -20.20 -53.31 -34.86
C ILE A 42 -21.10 -52.13 -35.22
N GLY A 43 -21.57 -52.06 -36.46
CA GLY A 43 -22.50 -51.02 -36.91
C GLY A 43 -22.67 -51.00 -38.41
N GLU A 44 -23.42 -50.01 -38.86
CA GLU A 44 -23.76 -49.78 -40.26
C GLU A 44 -23.68 -48.28 -40.57
N TRP A 45 -23.44 -47.96 -41.84
CA TRP A 45 -23.51 -46.61 -42.37
C TRP A 45 -24.50 -46.59 -43.53
N ALA A 46 -25.60 -45.86 -43.36
CA ALA A 46 -26.64 -45.67 -44.36
C ALA A 46 -27.10 -44.21 -44.31
N ASN A 47 -26.34 -43.30 -44.94
CA ASN A 47 -26.44 -41.84 -44.80
C ASN A 47 -26.21 -41.29 -43.36
N LYS A 48 -26.38 -42.11 -42.33
CA LYS A 48 -26.08 -41.85 -40.93
C LYS A 48 -25.25 -43.00 -40.37
N LEU A 49 -24.27 -42.66 -39.55
CA LEU A 49 -23.46 -43.63 -38.83
C LEU A 49 -24.23 -44.18 -37.62
N ASN A 50 -24.44 -45.50 -37.59
CA ASN A 50 -25.04 -46.20 -36.46
C ASN A 50 -24.05 -47.22 -35.92
N LEU A 51 -23.49 -46.94 -34.74
CA LEU A 51 -22.48 -47.79 -34.10
C LEU A 51 -22.99 -48.34 -32.79
N ASN A 52 -22.85 -49.66 -32.61
CA ASN A 52 -23.17 -50.33 -31.37
C ASN A 52 -21.93 -50.38 -30.47
N ILE A 53 -21.83 -49.41 -29.57
CA ILE A 53 -20.70 -49.29 -28.63
C ILE A 53 -20.59 -50.53 -27.72
N ARG A 54 -21.70 -51.23 -27.44
CA ARG A 54 -21.71 -52.42 -26.57
C ARG A 54 -21.02 -53.62 -27.20
N THR A 55 -21.02 -53.72 -28.53
CA THR A 55 -20.37 -54.80 -29.27
C THR A 55 -18.91 -54.50 -29.59
N MET A 56 -18.42 -53.29 -29.30
CA MET A 56 -17.01 -52.94 -29.51
C MET A 56 -16.13 -53.43 -28.36
N GLN A 57 -14.91 -53.83 -28.69
CA GLN A 57 -13.90 -54.24 -27.72
C GLN A 57 -12.64 -53.38 -27.87
N TRP A 58 -12.09 -52.92 -26.74
CA TRP A 58 -10.81 -52.23 -26.70
C TRP A 58 -9.80 -53.03 -25.89
N PRO A 59 -8.48 -52.80 -26.10
CA PRO A 59 -7.44 -53.44 -25.31
C PRO A 59 -7.69 -53.28 -23.80
N SER A 60 -7.30 -54.30 -23.03
CA SER A 60 -7.47 -54.35 -21.56
C SER A 60 -8.91 -54.40 -21.05
N GLY A 61 -9.88 -54.79 -21.90
CA GLY A 61 -11.28 -54.97 -21.49
C GLY A 61 -12.06 -53.68 -21.29
N SER A 62 -11.49 -52.54 -21.67
CA SER A 62 -12.19 -51.25 -21.62
C SER A 62 -13.36 -51.22 -22.61
N ARG A 63 -14.50 -50.67 -22.17
CA ARG A 63 -15.64 -50.36 -23.05
C ARG A 63 -15.65 -48.89 -23.51
N GLN A 64 -14.71 -48.09 -23.03
CA GLN A 64 -14.60 -46.67 -23.41
C GLN A 64 -13.76 -46.54 -24.68
N VAL A 65 -14.28 -45.79 -25.65
CA VAL A 65 -13.58 -45.46 -26.90
C VAL A 65 -12.33 -44.63 -26.55
N PRO A 66 -11.12 -45.06 -26.95
CA PRO A 66 -9.91 -44.31 -26.70
C PRO A 66 -9.94 -43.00 -27.48
N VAL A 67 -9.49 -41.93 -26.84
CA VAL A 67 -9.36 -40.62 -27.47
C VAL A 67 -8.00 -40.46 -28.11
N SER A 68 -7.97 -40.14 -29.41
CA SER A 68 -6.75 -39.83 -30.16
C SER A 68 -6.46 -38.32 -30.06
N ILE A 69 -5.99 -37.87 -28.90
CA ILE A 69 -5.63 -36.46 -28.66
C ILE A 69 -4.12 -36.32 -28.45
N CYS A 70 -3.53 -35.29 -29.06
CA CYS A 70 -2.10 -34.99 -28.89
C CYS A 70 -1.80 -34.35 -27.53
N SER A 71 -2.68 -33.42 -27.11
CA SER A 71 -2.52 -32.67 -25.87
C SER A 71 -3.81 -32.71 -25.06
N LEU A 72 -3.66 -32.88 -23.75
CA LEU A 72 -4.79 -32.80 -22.82
C LEU A 72 -5.34 -31.36 -22.75
N PRO A 73 -6.62 -31.18 -22.39
CA PRO A 73 -7.18 -29.86 -22.09
C PRO A 73 -6.39 -29.17 -20.97
N CYS A 74 -6.07 -27.88 -21.17
CA CYS A 74 -5.39 -27.08 -20.15
C CYS A 74 -6.30 -26.78 -18.97
N LYS A 75 -5.68 -26.55 -17.80
CA LYS A 75 -6.41 -26.19 -16.58
C LYS A 75 -6.85 -24.72 -16.63
N PRO A 76 -7.84 -24.31 -15.81
CA PRO A 76 -8.16 -22.90 -15.63
C PRO A 76 -6.92 -22.10 -15.21
N GLY A 77 -6.71 -20.94 -15.82
CA GLY A 77 -5.52 -20.11 -15.60
C GLY A 77 -4.35 -20.41 -16.53
N GLU A 78 -4.48 -21.43 -17.39
CA GLU A 78 -3.47 -21.78 -18.40
C GLU A 78 -3.96 -21.44 -19.82
N ARG A 79 -3.10 -20.86 -20.64
CA ARG A 79 -3.33 -20.67 -22.07
C ARG A 79 -2.74 -21.80 -22.90
N LYS A 80 -3.37 -22.07 -24.04
CA LYS A 80 -2.86 -22.97 -25.07
C LYS A 80 -1.85 -22.25 -25.94
N LYS A 81 -0.64 -22.80 -26.02
CA LYS A 81 0.38 -22.43 -26.99
C LYS A 81 0.54 -23.54 -28.02
N ILE A 82 0.10 -23.27 -29.24
CA ILE A 82 0.12 -24.25 -30.33
C ILE A 82 1.56 -24.61 -30.70
N VAL A 83 1.83 -25.90 -30.88
CA VAL A 83 3.13 -26.39 -31.36
C VAL A 83 3.30 -25.98 -32.82
N LYS A 84 4.43 -25.34 -33.15
CA LYS A 84 4.69 -24.87 -34.51
C LYS A 84 4.60 -26.05 -35.50
N GLY A 85 3.77 -25.90 -36.52
CA GLY A 85 3.58 -26.91 -37.57
C GLY A 85 2.57 -28.03 -37.26
N ILE A 86 2.01 -28.12 -36.04
CA ILE A 86 1.03 -29.16 -35.68
C ILE A 86 -0.19 -28.55 -34.97
N PRO A 87 -1.31 -28.29 -35.67
CA PRO A 87 -2.44 -27.50 -35.13
C PRO A 87 -3.21 -28.19 -34.00
N CYS A 88 -3.17 -29.52 -33.89
CA CYS A 88 -3.87 -30.29 -32.85
C CYS A 88 -3.05 -30.48 -31.57
N CYS A 89 -1.77 -30.08 -31.57
CA CYS A 89 -0.88 -30.19 -30.42
C CYS A 89 -0.63 -28.82 -29.80
N TRP A 90 -0.76 -28.72 -28.48
CA TRP A 90 -0.46 -27.50 -27.73
C TRP A 90 0.25 -27.81 -26.41
N HIS A 91 0.98 -26.82 -25.91
CA HIS A 91 1.46 -26.77 -24.53
C HIS A 91 0.55 -25.86 -23.70
N CYS A 92 0.34 -26.23 -22.45
CA CYS A 92 -0.37 -25.40 -21.49
C CYS A 92 0.64 -24.53 -20.74
N GLU A 93 0.52 -23.22 -20.88
CA GLU A 93 1.35 -22.24 -20.17
C GLU A 93 0.50 -21.48 -19.16
N LEU A 94 0.95 -21.40 -17.91
CA LEU A 94 0.26 -20.63 -16.87
C LEU A 94 0.31 -19.13 -17.18
N CYS A 95 -0.81 -18.43 -17.02
CA CYS A 95 -0.82 -16.97 -16.99
C CYS A 95 -0.18 -16.50 -15.68
N ASP A 96 1.10 -16.14 -15.70
CA ASP A 96 1.87 -15.81 -14.49
C ASP A 96 1.81 -14.31 -14.11
N GLY A 97 2.19 -14.01 -12.87
CA GLY A 97 2.22 -12.65 -12.34
C GLY A 97 0.84 -12.01 -12.27
N TYR A 98 0.71 -10.79 -12.80
CA TYR A 98 -0.56 -10.05 -12.83
C TYR A 98 -1.44 -10.40 -14.04
N GLN A 99 -1.16 -11.51 -14.72
CA GLN A 99 -1.94 -11.94 -15.86
C GLN A 99 -3.10 -12.86 -15.48
N TYR A 100 -4.17 -12.79 -16.26
CA TYR A 100 -5.30 -13.71 -16.20
C TYR A 100 -5.64 -14.21 -17.60
N GLN A 101 -6.27 -15.37 -17.63
CA GLN A 101 -6.78 -16.04 -18.82
C GLN A 101 -8.07 -15.35 -19.28
N VAL A 102 -8.00 -14.67 -20.43
CA VAL A 102 -9.18 -14.10 -21.08
C VAL A 102 -9.84 -15.17 -21.95
N ASP A 103 -9.01 -15.85 -22.74
CA ASP A 103 -9.43 -16.86 -23.69
C ASP A 103 -8.54 -18.11 -23.56
N LYS A 104 -8.90 -19.17 -24.28
CA LYS A 104 -8.10 -20.41 -24.32
C LYS A 104 -6.68 -20.20 -24.87
N TYR A 105 -6.38 -19.11 -25.56
CA TYR A 105 -5.09 -18.86 -26.22
C TYR A 105 -4.33 -17.64 -25.68
N ASN A 106 -5.01 -16.74 -24.95
CA ASN A 106 -4.49 -15.43 -24.61
C ASN A 106 -4.57 -15.17 -23.10
N CYS A 107 -3.46 -14.67 -22.55
CA CYS A 107 -3.42 -14.05 -21.23
C CYS A 107 -3.37 -12.53 -21.39
N LYS A 108 -4.07 -11.78 -20.53
CA LYS A 108 -3.95 -10.32 -20.43
C LYS A 108 -3.57 -9.93 -19.00
N VAL A 109 -2.92 -8.78 -18.86
CA VAL A 109 -2.61 -8.20 -17.55
C VAL A 109 -3.88 -7.60 -16.95
N CYS A 110 -4.08 -7.77 -15.64
CA CYS A 110 -5.13 -7.08 -14.89
C CYS A 110 -4.91 -5.56 -14.90
N HIS A 111 -5.98 -4.80 -14.65
CA HIS A 111 -5.89 -3.36 -14.45
C HIS A 111 -5.01 -3.04 -13.22
N PHE A 112 -4.46 -1.84 -13.12
CA PHE A 112 -3.41 -1.53 -12.15
C PHE A 112 -3.85 -1.62 -10.67
N ASP A 113 -5.14 -1.42 -10.39
CA ASP A 113 -5.83 -1.53 -9.09
C ASP A 113 -6.28 -2.97 -8.78
N MET A 114 -6.07 -3.91 -9.71
CA MET A 114 -6.54 -5.28 -9.61
C MET A 114 -5.40 -6.30 -9.66
N ARG A 115 -5.67 -7.47 -9.07
CA ARG A 115 -4.81 -8.65 -9.07
C ARG A 115 -5.59 -9.87 -9.57
N PRO A 116 -4.92 -10.88 -10.16
CA PRO A 116 -5.61 -12.09 -10.58
C PRO A 116 -6.22 -12.86 -9.39
N ASN A 117 -7.30 -13.59 -9.69
CA ASN A 117 -7.89 -14.59 -8.79
C ASN A 117 -6.95 -15.79 -8.63
N GLU A 118 -7.20 -16.64 -7.64
CA GLU A 118 -6.33 -17.81 -7.36
C GLU A 118 -6.22 -18.78 -8.56
N ASN A 119 -7.28 -18.85 -9.38
CA ASN A 119 -7.31 -19.67 -10.59
C ASN A 119 -6.88 -18.90 -11.86
N HIS A 120 -6.43 -17.65 -11.75
CA HIS A 120 -6.02 -16.80 -12.87
C HIS A 120 -7.05 -16.72 -14.01
N THR A 121 -8.34 -16.89 -13.72
CA THR A 121 -9.44 -16.82 -14.72
C THR A 121 -10.06 -15.43 -14.83
N GLY A 122 -9.69 -14.52 -13.92
CA GLY A 122 -10.23 -13.18 -13.84
C GLY A 122 -9.44 -12.34 -12.85
N CYS A 123 -9.82 -11.07 -12.75
CA CYS A 123 -9.20 -10.11 -11.84
C CYS A 123 -10.14 -9.80 -10.67
N ARG A 124 -9.55 -9.52 -9.50
CA ARG A 124 -10.21 -9.00 -8.31
C ARG A 124 -9.46 -7.77 -7.80
N GLN A 125 -10.17 -6.92 -7.09
CA GLN A 125 -9.60 -5.73 -6.46
C GLN A 125 -8.45 -6.11 -5.51
N ILE A 126 -7.39 -5.30 -5.52
CA ILE A 126 -6.30 -5.43 -4.56
C ILE A 126 -6.85 -5.03 -3.18
N PRO A 127 -6.65 -5.85 -2.13
CA PRO A 127 -7.12 -5.51 -0.80
C PRO A 127 -6.38 -4.27 -0.29
N ILE A 128 -7.15 -3.33 0.25
CA ILE A 128 -6.62 -2.12 0.86
C ILE A 128 -6.25 -2.45 2.30
N VAL A 129 -5.02 -2.13 2.69
CA VAL A 129 -4.57 -2.18 4.07
C VAL A 129 -4.58 -0.78 4.68
N LYS A 130 -5.05 -0.72 5.92
CA LYS A 130 -5.02 0.47 6.75
C LYS A 130 -4.31 0.17 8.06
N LEU A 131 -3.79 1.20 8.72
CA LEU A 131 -3.22 1.03 10.04
C LEU A 131 -4.34 0.78 11.04
N GLU A 132 -4.41 -0.43 11.57
CA GLU A 132 -5.43 -0.80 12.54
C GLU A 132 -4.97 -0.46 13.97
N TRP A 133 -5.92 -0.01 14.80
CA TRP A 133 -5.67 0.42 16.18
C TRP A 133 -5.05 -0.67 17.07
N TYR A 134 -5.30 -1.94 16.75
CA TYR A 134 -4.78 -3.08 17.50
C TYR A 134 -3.39 -3.54 17.03
N SER A 135 -2.86 -2.99 15.94
CA SER A 135 -1.52 -3.29 15.47
C SER A 135 -0.48 -2.87 16.51
N PRO A 136 0.53 -3.70 16.86
CA PRO A 136 1.57 -3.32 17.82
C PRO A 136 2.25 -1.99 17.49
N TRP A 137 2.40 -1.70 16.19
CA TRP A 137 2.98 -0.47 15.67
C TRP A 137 2.14 0.79 15.93
N ALA A 138 0.82 0.64 16.10
CA ALA A 138 -0.09 1.73 16.45
C ALA A 138 -0.27 1.84 17.98
N VAL A 139 -0.34 0.71 18.69
CA VAL A 139 -0.57 0.67 20.14
C VAL A 139 0.54 1.39 20.91
N ALA A 140 1.81 1.17 20.57
CA ALA A 140 2.92 1.77 21.30
C ALA A 140 2.92 3.32 21.24
N PRO A 141 2.83 3.99 20.08
CA PRO A 141 2.69 5.45 20.01
C PRO A 141 1.46 5.99 20.74
N VAL A 142 0.30 5.32 20.63
CA VAL A 142 -0.93 5.73 21.32
C VAL A 142 -0.73 5.70 22.83
N PHE A 143 -0.13 4.64 23.35
CA PHE A 143 0.13 4.51 24.78
C PHE A 143 1.00 5.66 25.31
N PHE A 144 2.10 5.98 24.64
CA PHE A 144 2.94 7.12 25.01
C PHE A 144 2.22 8.46 24.87
N ALA A 145 1.37 8.63 23.86
CA ALA A 145 0.56 9.83 23.69
C ALA A 145 -0.46 10.00 24.82
N ILE A 146 -1.13 8.93 25.26
CA ILE A 146 -2.07 8.96 26.39
C ILE A 146 -1.35 9.39 27.67
N ILE A 147 -0.20 8.78 27.99
CA ILE A 147 0.61 9.16 29.15
C ILE A 147 1.03 10.63 29.05
N GLY A 148 1.48 11.06 27.88
CA GLY A 148 1.88 12.45 27.61
C GLY A 148 0.74 13.44 27.81
N ILE A 149 -0.47 13.13 27.35
CA ILE A 149 -1.66 13.95 27.56
C ILE A 149 -2.01 14.03 29.04
N ILE A 150 -2.05 12.89 29.75
CA ILE A 150 -2.35 12.86 31.19
C ILE A 150 -1.33 13.71 31.97
N ALA A 151 -0.04 13.56 31.67
CA ALA A 151 1.01 14.36 32.29
C ALA A 151 0.86 15.86 31.98
N THR A 152 0.55 16.21 30.73
CA THR A 152 0.34 17.60 30.31
C THR A 152 -0.86 18.21 31.03
N LEU A 153 -1.99 17.49 31.10
CA LEU A 153 -3.18 17.91 31.82
C LEU A 153 -2.92 18.10 33.31
N PHE A 154 -2.19 17.18 33.94
CA PHE A 154 -1.78 17.31 35.34
C PHE A 154 -0.96 18.59 35.58
N VAL A 155 -0.02 18.90 34.69
CA VAL A 155 0.76 20.15 34.76
C VAL A 155 -0.14 21.37 34.55
N VAL A 156 -1.02 21.36 33.56
CA VAL A 156 -1.98 22.46 33.31
C VAL A 156 -2.87 22.72 34.52
N VAL A 157 -3.47 21.68 35.11
CA VAL A 157 -4.32 21.79 36.31
C VAL A 157 -3.53 22.37 37.49
N THR A 158 -2.28 21.93 37.67
CA THR A 158 -1.40 22.45 38.71
C THR A 158 -1.09 23.94 38.49
N PHE A 159 -0.77 24.34 37.26
CA PHE A 159 -0.53 25.74 36.89
C PHE A 159 -1.77 26.63 37.13
N ILE A 160 -2.96 26.14 36.80
CA ILE A 160 -4.23 26.84 37.04
C ILE A 160 -4.50 26.96 38.55
N ARG A 161 -4.27 25.90 39.32
CA ARG A 161 -4.56 25.88 40.77
C ARG A 161 -3.64 26.81 41.57
N TYR A 162 -2.37 26.90 41.17
CA TYR A 162 -1.33 27.71 41.82
C TYR A 162 -0.99 28.97 41.03
N ASN A 163 -1.91 29.43 40.18
CA ASN A 163 -1.69 30.52 39.23
C ASN A 163 -1.19 31.79 39.91
N ASP A 164 -1.66 32.09 41.12
CA ASP A 164 -1.33 33.32 41.85
C ASP A 164 -0.02 33.29 42.63
N THR A 165 0.65 32.15 42.69
CA THR A 165 1.96 32.04 43.34
C THR A 165 3.00 32.91 42.64
N PRO A 166 3.91 33.56 43.39
CA PRO A 166 4.93 34.45 42.80
C PRO A 166 5.87 33.71 41.84
N ILE A 167 6.06 32.40 42.04
CA ILE A 167 6.85 31.53 41.17
C ILE A 167 6.23 31.43 39.78
N VAL A 168 4.91 31.12 39.67
CA VAL A 168 4.21 31.01 38.38
C VAL A 168 4.13 32.35 37.66
N LYS A 169 3.96 33.45 38.40
CA LYS A 169 3.98 34.81 37.84
C LYS A 169 5.34 35.17 37.24
N ALA A 170 6.44 34.80 37.90
CA ALA A 170 7.80 35.06 37.43
C ALA A 170 8.14 34.31 36.12
N LEU A 171 7.71 33.05 36.00
CA LEU A 171 7.94 32.16 34.84
C LEU A 171 7.27 32.60 33.53
N GLY A 172 6.42 33.65 33.55
CA GLY A 172 5.64 34.07 32.39
C GLY A 172 4.47 33.13 32.13
N ARG A 173 3.42 33.31 32.95
CA ARG A 173 2.15 32.55 32.94
C ARG A 173 1.60 32.30 31.53
N GLU A 174 1.40 33.37 30.77
CA GLU A 174 0.77 33.30 29.43
C GLU A 174 1.56 32.42 28.44
N LEU A 175 2.88 32.63 28.35
CA LEU A 175 3.75 31.84 27.46
C LEU A 175 3.85 30.37 27.90
N SER A 176 3.71 30.11 29.20
CA SER A 176 3.71 28.75 29.73
C SER A 176 2.44 27.99 29.33
N TYR A 177 1.28 28.65 29.34
CA TYR A 177 0.04 28.07 28.81
C TYR A 177 0.12 27.82 27.30
N VAL A 178 0.66 28.76 26.53
CA VAL A 178 0.86 28.57 25.08
C VAL A 178 1.77 27.37 24.80
N LEU A 179 2.87 27.24 25.54
CA LEU A 179 3.76 26.08 25.44
C LEU A 179 3.06 24.76 25.76
N LEU A 180 2.30 24.70 26.86
CA LEU A 180 1.54 23.50 27.26
C LEU A 180 0.48 23.12 26.22
N THR A 181 -0.18 24.11 25.60
CA THR A 181 -1.12 23.87 24.49
C THR A 181 -0.41 23.27 23.28
N GLY A 182 0.79 23.77 22.92
CA GLY A 182 1.60 23.19 21.86
C GLY A 182 1.98 21.73 22.13
N ILE A 183 2.42 21.43 23.35
CA ILE A 183 2.78 20.06 23.79
C ILE A 183 1.56 19.14 23.74
N PHE A 184 0.40 19.59 24.22
CA PHE A 184 -0.85 18.84 24.13
C PHE A 184 -1.19 18.49 22.68
N LEU A 185 -1.09 19.46 21.76
CA LEU A 185 -1.34 19.24 20.33
C LEU A 185 -0.34 18.27 19.71
N CYS A 186 0.94 18.29 20.13
CA CYS A 186 1.96 17.33 19.69
C CYS A 186 1.65 15.89 20.13
N TYR A 187 0.96 15.67 21.25
CA TYR A 187 0.47 14.33 21.60
C TYR A 187 -0.87 13.99 20.91
N ALA A 188 -1.74 14.98 20.72
CA ALA A 188 -3.03 14.78 20.06
C ALA A 188 -2.88 14.38 18.58
N ILE A 189 -1.89 14.92 17.86
CA ILE A 189 -1.62 14.55 16.46
C ILE A 189 -1.34 13.05 16.28
N THR A 190 -0.82 12.35 17.30
CA THR A 190 -0.59 10.90 17.24
C THR A 190 -1.88 10.13 16.93
N PHE A 191 -3.01 10.54 17.50
CA PHE A 191 -4.31 9.92 17.23
C PHE A 191 -4.79 10.20 15.81
N LEU A 192 -4.60 11.43 15.33
CA LEU A 192 -4.95 11.80 13.96
C LEU A 192 -4.13 11.02 12.94
N MET A 193 -2.85 10.74 13.22
CA MET A 193 -1.96 9.94 12.35
C MET A 193 -2.36 8.47 12.26
N ILE A 194 -3.06 7.94 13.26
CA ILE A 194 -3.51 6.53 13.30
C ILE A 194 -4.95 6.39 12.79
N ALA A 195 -5.76 7.44 12.91
CA ALA A 195 -7.12 7.46 12.39
C ALA A 195 -7.19 7.10 10.90
N GLU A 196 -8.33 6.56 10.47
CA GLU A 196 -8.53 6.20 9.07
C GLU A 196 -8.43 7.46 8.18
N PRO A 197 -7.61 7.45 7.11
CA PRO A 197 -7.48 8.59 6.22
C PRO A 197 -8.80 8.91 5.51
N ASP A 198 -9.36 10.04 5.88
CA ASP A 198 -10.51 10.67 5.23
C ASP A 198 -10.16 12.14 4.94
N VAL A 199 -10.92 12.82 4.09
CA VAL A 199 -10.69 14.23 3.74
C VAL A 199 -10.56 15.10 4.99
N ALA A 200 -11.42 14.87 5.99
CA ALA A 200 -11.36 15.59 7.26
C ALA A 200 -10.08 15.27 8.04
N ILE A 201 -9.71 13.99 8.16
CA ILE A 201 -8.52 13.56 8.89
C ILE A 201 -7.24 14.05 8.19
N CYS A 202 -7.17 13.97 6.86
CA CYS A 202 -6.05 14.47 6.07
C CYS A 202 -5.87 15.99 6.23
N SER A 203 -6.99 16.73 6.25
CA SER A 203 -6.98 18.16 6.55
C SER A 203 -6.41 18.44 7.95
N MET A 204 -6.92 17.75 8.96
CA MET A 204 -6.47 17.92 10.35
C MET A 204 -5.00 17.52 10.53
N ARG A 205 -4.53 16.44 9.89
CA ARG A 205 -3.12 16.05 9.88
C ARG A 205 -2.26 17.19 9.36
N ARG A 206 -2.61 17.77 8.21
CA ARG A 206 -1.82 18.85 7.58
C ARG A 206 -1.72 20.09 8.46
N ILE A 207 -2.82 20.45 9.14
CA ILE A 207 -2.85 21.59 10.07
C ILE A 207 -1.99 21.30 11.30
N PHE A 208 -2.24 20.18 11.99
CA PHE A 208 -1.68 19.94 13.31
C PHE A 208 -0.25 19.37 13.29
N LEU A 209 0.21 18.77 12.20
CA LEU A 209 1.55 18.19 12.07
C LEU A 209 2.65 19.20 12.42
N GLY A 210 2.59 20.39 11.83
CA GLY A 210 3.57 21.45 12.08
C GLY A 210 3.14 22.45 13.16
N LEU A 211 1.83 22.61 13.38
CA LEU A 211 1.30 23.66 14.25
C LEU A 211 1.67 23.42 15.72
N GLY A 212 1.56 22.19 16.24
CA GLY A 212 1.93 21.90 17.64
C GLY A 212 3.41 22.20 17.94
N MET A 213 4.31 21.82 17.03
CA MET A 213 5.74 22.09 17.13
C MET A 213 6.03 23.59 17.00
N SER A 214 5.38 24.27 16.05
CA SER A 214 5.51 25.71 15.87
C SER A 214 5.07 26.49 17.11
N ILE A 215 3.92 26.16 17.71
CA ILE A 215 3.44 26.77 18.96
C ILE A 215 4.46 26.58 20.09
N SER A 216 4.94 25.34 20.27
CA SER A 216 5.88 25.00 21.34
C SER A 216 7.20 25.76 21.19
N TYR A 217 7.80 25.74 20.00
CA TYR A 217 9.08 26.42 19.75
C TYR A 217 8.94 27.93 19.70
N ALA A 218 7.84 28.49 19.21
CA ALA A 218 7.60 29.93 19.26
C ALA A 218 7.50 30.45 20.70
N ALA A 219 6.82 29.71 21.58
CA ALA A 219 6.72 30.05 23.01
C ALA A 219 8.08 29.96 23.71
N LEU A 220 8.84 28.88 23.49
CA LEU A 220 10.21 28.71 24.03
C LEU A 220 11.18 29.78 23.50
N LEU A 221 11.10 30.11 22.20
CA LEU A 221 11.91 31.17 21.60
C LEU A 221 11.59 32.52 22.21
N THR A 222 10.31 32.82 22.43
CA THR A 222 9.89 34.09 23.04
C THR A 222 10.35 34.17 24.51
N LYS A 223 10.25 33.06 25.26
CA LYS A 223 10.77 32.97 26.63
C LYS A 223 12.29 33.16 26.69
N THR A 224 13.05 32.45 25.86
CA THR A 224 14.52 32.56 25.82
C THR A 224 14.98 33.94 25.36
N ASN A 225 14.30 34.52 24.37
CA ASN A 225 14.57 35.88 23.91
C ASN A 225 14.32 36.92 25.00
N ARG A 226 13.23 36.79 25.77
CA ARG A 226 12.96 37.65 26.95
C ARG A 226 14.12 37.58 27.96
N ILE A 227 14.55 36.37 28.33
CA ILE A 227 15.67 36.17 29.26
C ILE A 227 16.93 36.85 28.72
N TYR A 228 17.29 36.58 27.46
CA TYR A 228 18.44 37.20 26.81
C TYR A 228 18.41 38.73 26.88
N ARG A 229 17.27 39.35 26.57
CA ARG A 229 17.12 40.81 26.57
C ARG A 229 17.24 41.42 27.97
N ILE A 230 16.71 40.75 28.99
CA ILE A 230 16.85 41.20 30.39
C ILE A 230 18.32 41.22 30.80
N PHE A 231 19.07 40.13 30.52
CA PHE A 231 20.48 40.04 30.91
C PHE A 231 21.40 40.93 30.08
N GLU A 232 21.19 41.00 28.77
CA GLU A 232 22.02 41.82 27.89
C GLU A 232 21.81 43.32 28.14
N GLN A 233 20.58 43.74 28.43
CA GLN A 233 20.29 45.11 28.77
C GLN A 233 20.73 45.45 30.20
N GLY A 234 20.58 44.52 31.15
CA GLY A 234 21.08 44.69 32.52
C GLY A 234 22.59 44.90 32.61
N LYS A 235 23.36 44.45 31.62
CA LYS A 235 24.80 44.76 31.49
C LYS A 235 25.10 46.19 31.02
N LYS A 236 24.17 46.83 30.31
CA LYS A 236 24.36 48.14 29.65
C LYS A 236 23.62 49.29 30.33
N SER A 237 22.50 49.02 31.00
CA SER A 237 21.66 50.04 31.64
C SER A 237 20.73 49.41 32.69
N VAL A 238 20.35 50.20 33.70
CA VAL A 238 19.35 49.81 34.73
C VAL A 238 17.91 49.98 34.21
N SER A 239 17.72 50.56 33.02
CA SER A 239 16.39 50.77 32.42
C SER A 239 15.79 49.48 31.85
N ALA A 240 14.48 49.29 32.06
CA ALA A 240 13.77 48.10 31.61
C ALA A 240 13.78 47.97 30.07
N PRO A 241 14.06 46.77 29.52
CA PRO A 241 13.89 46.51 28.10
C PRO A 241 12.50 46.85 27.54
N ARG A 242 12.45 47.34 26.29
CA ARG A 242 11.19 47.45 25.51
C ARG A 242 10.52 46.05 25.39
N PHE A 243 9.23 45.88 25.11
CA PHE A 243 8.61 44.56 24.91
C PHE A 243 8.72 43.53 26.08
N ILE A 244 8.78 43.97 27.33
CA ILE A 244 8.66 43.05 28.50
C ILE A 244 7.20 42.70 28.81
N SER A 245 6.23 43.51 28.35
CA SER A 245 4.82 43.30 28.66
C SER A 245 4.34 41.93 28.16
N PRO A 246 3.57 41.16 28.96
CA PRO A 246 2.99 39.87 28.57
C PRO A 246 2.21 39.95 27.24
N ALA A 247 1.49 41.04 27.01
CA ALA A 247 0.75 41.27 25.78
C ALA A 247 1.69 41.35 24.55
N SER A 248 2.81 42.07 24.68
CA SER A 248 3.79 42.16 23.58
C SER A 248 4.50 40.83 23.30
N GLN A 249 4.69 39.99 24.31
CA GLN A 249 5.28 38.66 24.16
C GLN A 249 4.32 37.72 23.42
N LEU A 250 3.04 37.71 23.80
CA LEU A 250 2.02 36.95 23.10
C LEU A 250 1.92 37.37 21.63
N MET A 251 1.94 38.67 21.34
CA MET A 251 1.91 39.16 19.94
C MET A 251 3.11 38.65 19.13
N ILE A 252 4.31 38.62 19.71
CA ILE A 252 5.50 38.05 19.05
C ILE A 252 5.32 36.55 18.81
N THR A 253 4.85 35.80 19.81
CA THR A 253 4.60 34.37 19.69
C THR A 253 3.54 34.07 18.63
N PHE A 254 2.42 34.79 18.62
CA PHE A 254 1.38 34.65 17.60
C PHE A 254 1.89 35.01 16.21
N SER A 255 2.79 35.98 16.07
CA SER A 255 3.42 36.32 14.78
C SER A 255 4.18 35.13 14.19
N PHE A 256 5.00 34.43 15.00
CA PHE A 256 5.68 33.21 14.55
C PHE A 256 4.68 32.09 14.20
N ILE A 257 3.66 31.85 15.02
CA ILE A 257 2.63 30.84 14.74
C ILE A 257 1.87 31.17 13.44
N SER A 258 1.61 32.46 13.20
CA SER A 258 0.89 32.93 12.01
C SER A 258 1.65 32.62 10.73
N VAL A 259 2.98 32.66 10.74
CA VAL A 259 3.79 32.26 9.57
C VAL A 259 3.55 30.80 9.19
N GLN A 260 3.50 29.91 10.19
CA GLN A 260 3.19 28.49 9.97
C GLN A 260 1.77 28.31 9.42
N LEU A 261 0.79 29.01 10.02
CA LEU A 261 -0.61 28.93 9.58
C LEU A 261 -0.80 29.46 8.16
N LEU A 262 -0.13 30.56 7.79
CA LEU A 262 -0.14 31.09 6.43
C LEU A 262 0.42 30.08 5.44
N GLY A 263 1.53 29.43 5.78
CA GLY A 263 2.10 28.34 4.98
C GLY A 263 1.09 27.21 4.77
N VAL A 264 0.44 26.75 5.83
CA VAL A 264 -0.63 25.74 5.73
C VAL A 264 -1.78 26.23 4.84
N CYS A 265 -2.29 27.44 5.03
CA CYS A 265 -3.39 28.00 4.23
C CYS A 265 -3.05 28.09 2.73
N ILE A 266 -1.84 28.55 2.38
CA ILE A 266 -1.37 28.59 0.99
C ILE A 266 -1.41 27.19 0.37
N TRP A 267 -0.93 26.21 1.13
CA TRP A 267 -0.88 24.82 0.72
C TRP A 267 -2.26 24.16 0.57
N PHE A 268 -3.24 24.55 1.38
CA PHE A 268 -4.63 24.12 1.22
C PHE A 268 -5.28 24.66 -0.07
N ILE A 269 -4.88 25.86 -0.50
CA ILE A 269 -5.38 26.48 -1.74
C ILE A 269 -4.68 25.85 -2.96
N ALA A 270 -3.37 25.64 -2.88
CA ALA A 270 -2.59 25.05 -3.97
C ALA A 270 -2.95 23.59 -4.21
N ASP A 271 -2.97 22.78 -3.14
CA ASP A 271 -3.23 21.34 -3.20
C ASP A 271 -4.34 20.98 -2.20
N PRO A 272 -5.60 20.81 -2.62
CA PRO A 272 -6.69 20.47 -1.71
C PRO A 272 -6.49 19.08 -1.10
N PRO A 273 -6.72 18.91 0.22
CA PRO A 273 -6.51 17.63 0.89
C PRO A 273 -7.52 16.61 0.40
N HIS A 274 -7.02 15.47 -0.06
CA HIS A 274 -7.82 14.31 -0.39
C HIS A 274 -7.10 13.03 0.03
N SER A 275 -7.86 11.94 0.22
CA SER A 275 -7.29 10.62 0.41
C SER A 275 -7.25 9.89 -0.94
N TYR A 276 -6.21 9.10 -1.15
CA TYR A 276 -6.07 8.25 -2.33
C TYR A 276 -5.47 6.91 -1.95
N ILE A 277 -5.68 5.90 -2.79
CA ILE A 277 -5.13 4.57 -2.60
C ILE A 277 -3.90 4.44 -3.47
N ASP A 278 -2.76 4.20 -2.83
CA ASP A 278 -1.50 3.94 -3.47
C ASP A 278 -1.35 2.43 -3.67
N TYR A 279 -1.43 1.99 -4.94
CA TYR A 279 -1.29 0.59 -5.31
C TYR A 279 0.13 0.19 -5.68
N ASP A 280 1.04 1.14 -5.88
CA ASP A 280 2.39 0.87 -6.37
C ASP A 280 3.38 0.63 -5.23
N ASP A 281 3.23 1.34 -4.11
CA ASP A 281 4.16 1.24 -2.96
C ASP A 281 4.29 -0.19 -2.40
N GLN A 282 3.18 -0.95 -2.39
CA GLN A 282 3.14 -2.36 -1.95
C GLN A 282 2.82 -3.37 -3.06
N LYS A 283 3.14 -3.02 -4.31
CA LYS A 283 3.01 -3.93 -5.45
C LYS A 283 4.18 -4.90 -5.52
N THR A 284 4.02 -6.07 -4.91
CA THR A 284 5.05 -7.12 -5.00
C THR A 284 4.96 -7.89 -6.32
N ALA A 285 6.05 -8.52 -6.75
CA ALA A 285 6.07 -9.47 -7.87
C ALA A 285 5.06 -10.62 -7.70
N ASN A 286 4.76 -11.01 -6.46
CA ASN A 286 3.73 -11.99 -6.16
C ASN A 286 2.35 -11.28 -6.02
N PRO A 287 1.38 -11.53 -6.92
CA PRO A 287 0.08 -10.87 -6.89
C PRO A 287 -0.73 -11.19 -5.62
N LYS A 288 -0.47 -12.32 -4.95
CA LYS A 288 -1.18 -12.69 -3.71
C LYS A 288 -0.82 -11.77 -2.53
N LEU A 289 0.38 -11.21 -2.55
CA LEU A 289 0.89 -10.32 -1.49
C LEU A 289 0.65 -8.84 -1.79
N ALA A 290 0.20 -8.51 -3.01
CA ALA A 290 -0.15 -7.16 -3.41
C ALA A 290 -1.24 -6.57 -2.50
N ARG A 291 -0.98 -5.35 -2.03
CA ARG A 291 -1.85 -4.57 -1.15
C ARG A 291 -1.84 -3.12 -1.59
N GLY A 292 -2.99 -2.45 -1.52
CA GLY A 292 -3.09 -1.00 -1.68
C GLY A 292 -3.03 -0.33 -0.32
N ILE A 293 -2.33 0.80 -0.19
CA ILE A 293 -2.27 1.57 1.05
C ILE A 293 -3.15 2.81 0.89
N LEU A 294 -4.10 3.01 1.80
CA LEU A 294 -4.84 4.25 1.88
C LEU A 294 -3.96 5.34 2.53
N LYS A 295 -3.64 6.40 1.79
CA LYS A 295 -2.80 7.52 2.22
C LYS A 295 -3.51 8.85 2.02
N CYS A 296 -3.04 9.89 2.70
CA CYS A 296 -3.42 11.28 2.40
C CYS A 296 -2.51 11.82 1.32
N ASP A 297 -3.04 12.54 0.33
CA ASP A 297 -2.21 13.26 -0.63
C ASP A 297 -1.59 14.48 0.03
N ILE A 298 -0.29 14.39 0.29
CA ILE A 298 0.51 15.44 0.92
C ILE A 298 1.79 15.55 0.10
N SER A 299 1.95 16.69 -0.56
CA SER A 299 3.17 17.00 -1.30
C SER A 299 4.41 16.96 -0.37
N ASP A 300 5.45 16.25 -0.80
CA ASP A 300 6.75 16.19 -0.10
C ASP A 300 7.31 17.59 0.13
N LEU A 301 7.13 18.50 -0.83
CA LEU A 301 7.56 19.89 -0.69
C LEU A 301 6.80 20.60 0.43
N SER A 302 5.48 20.40 0.51
CA SER A 302 4.65 20.95 1.59
C SER A 302 5.14 20.45 2.94
N LEU A 303 5.40 19.14 3.05
CA LEU A 303 5.92 18.52 4.26
C LEU A 303 7.31 19.06 4.66
N ILE A 304 8.24 19.14 3.70
CA ILE A 304 9.59 19.69 3.90
C ILE A 304 9.52 21.15 4.36
N CYS A 305 8.66 21.97 3.76
CA CYS A 305 8.51 23.37 4.15
C CYS A 305 7.96 23.50 5.58
N LEU A 306 6.91 22.74 5.94
CA LEU A 306 6.26 22.79 7.26
C LEU A 306 7.22 22.33 8.38
N LEU A 307 7.93 21.22 8.15
CA LEU A 307 8.93 20.71 9.10
C LEU A 307 10.16 21.61 9.13
N GLY A 308 10.57 22.15 7.98
CA GLY A 308 11.70 23.08 7.85
C GLY A 308 11.51 24.38 8.63
N TYR A 309 10.30 24.95 8.65
CA TYR A 309 10.01 26.10 9.49
C TYR A 309 10.11 25.77 10.99
N SER A 310 9.59 24.62 11.39
CA SER A 310 9.71 24.14 12.78
C SER A 310 11.18 23.94 13.18
N MET A 311 11.99 23.41 12.27
CA MET A 311 13.44 23.27 12.44
C MET A 311 14.13 24.64 12.60
N LEU A 312 13.77 25.63 11.78
CA LEU A 312 14.32 26.98 11.87
C LEU A 312 14.00 27.64 13.21
N LEU A 313 12.77 27.48 13.73
CA LEU A 313 12.39 27.97 15.05
C LEU A 313 13.22 27.30 16.15
N MET A 314 13.38 25.98 16.08
CA MET A 314 14.18 25.23 17.06
C MET A 314 15.66 25.65 17.03
N VAL A 315 16.27 25.77 15.85
CA VAL A 315 17.68 26.20 15.72
C VAL A 315 17.85 27.60 16.29
N THR A 316 16.95 28.52 15.95
CA THR A 316 16.97 29.89 16.47
C THR A 316 16.84 29.90 17.99
N CYS A 317 15.91 29.11 18.54
CA CYS A 317 15.73 28.97 19.98
C CYS A 317 16.99 28.37 20.65
N THR A 318 17.68 27.46 19.99
CA THR A 318 18.94 26.87 20.48
C THR A 318 20.05 27.91 20.53
N VAL A 319 20.16 28.77 19.52
CA VAL A 319 21.13 29.88 19.50
C VAL A 319 20.88 30.84 20.69
N TYR A 320 19.62 31.20 20.95
CA TYR A 320 19.28 32.05 22.10
C TYR A 320 19.48 31.33 23.44
N ALA A 321 19.22 30.03 23.52
CA ALA A 321 19.51 29.22 24.70
C ALA A 321 21.02 29.19 25.01
N ILE A 322 21.88 29.07 23.99
CA ILE A 322 23.34 29.15 24.16
C ILE A 322 23.75 30.53 24.68
N LYS A 323 23.20 31.62 24.10
CA LYS A 323 23.48 32.99 24.54
C LYS A 323 23.04 33.27 25.99
N THR A 324 22.10 32.50 26.52
CA THR A 324 21.57 32.65 27.89
C THR A 324 22.23 31.71 28.91
N ARG A 325 23.24 30.91 28.52
CA ARG A 325 23.97 30.02 29.45
C ARG A 325 24.73 30.77 30.56
N GLY A 326 25.14 32.01 30.34
CA GLY A 326 25.87 32.82 31.32
C GLY A 326 24.99 33.48 32.39
N VAL A 327 23.71 33.12 32.45
CA VAL A 327 22.76 33.63 33.44
C VAL A 327 23.04 32.99 34.81
N PRO A 328 23.19 33.78 35.89
CA PRO A 328 23.43 33.26 37.23
C PRO A 328 22.30 32.32 37.69
N GLU A 329 22.66 31.29 38.46
CA GLU A 329 21.77 30.20 38.88
C GLU A 329 20.58 30.64 39.76
N THR A 330 20.57 31.89 40.23
CA THR A 330 19.43 32.51 40.92
C THR A 330 18.18 32.58 40.02
N PHE A 331 18.34 32.55 38.70
CA PHE A 331 17.25 32.34 37.73
C PHE A 331 17.30 30.91 37.18
N ASN A 332 16.86 29.96 38.01
CA ASN A 332 16.95 28.51 37.79
C ASN A 332 16.14 27.96 36.58
N GLU A 333 15.57 28.83 35.74
CA GLU A 333 14.79 28.47 34.54
C GLU A 333 15.65 28.33 33.27
N ALA A 334 16.80 29.02 33.17
CA ALA A 334 17.61 29.03 31.94
C ALA A 334 18.31 27.69 31.66
N LYS A 335 18.79 27.00 32.71
CA LYS A 335 19.46 25.68 32.62
C LYS A 335 18.55 24.58 32.02
N PRO A 336 17.33 24.34 32.56
CA PRO A 336 16.44 23.32 32.01
C PRO A 336 15.96 23.64 30.59
N ILE A 337 15.79 24.93 30.24
CA ILE A 337 15.49 25.33 28.86
C ILE A 337 16.65 24.95 27.92
N GLY A 338 17.89 25.27 28.31
CA GLY A 338 19.08 24.88 27.55
C GLY A 338 19.17 23.38 27.31
N PHE A 339 18.98 22.58 28.37
CA PHE A 339 18.96 21.12 28.28
C PHE A 339 17.88 20.63 27.32
N THR A 340 16.65 21.15 27.44
CA THR A 340 15.54 20.82 26.54
C THR A 340 15.91 21.10 25.08
N MET A 341 16.45 22.28 24.77
CA MET A 341 16.84 22.62 23.41
C MET A 341 17.92 21.67 22.84
N TYR A 342 18.94 21.29 23.62
CA TYR A 342 19.95 20.33 23.16
C TYR A 342 19.37 18.96 22.89
N THR A 343 18.53 18.44 23.79
CA THR A 343 17.87 17.14 23.59
C THR A 343 16.98 17.15 22.35
N THR A 344 16.21 18.23 22.12
CA THR A 344 15.36 18.34 20.92
C THR A 344 16.17 18.39 19.64
N CYS A 345 17.31 19.07 19.61
CA CYS A 345 18.19 19.09 18.44
C CYS A 345 18.71 17.69 18.08
N ILE A 346 19.10 16.89 19.08
CA ILE A 346 19.56 15.51 18.86
C ILE A 346 18.42 14.66 18.27
N VAL A 347 17.21 14.78 18.81
CA VAL A 347 16.03 14.06 18.29
C VAL A 347 15.75 14.44 16.84
N TRP A 348 15.79 15.73 16.49
CA TRP A 348 15.59 16.19 15.12
C TRP A 348 16.67 15.72 14.14
N LEU A 349 17.94 15.71 14.57
CA LEU A 349 19.04 15.20 13.74
C LEU A 349 18.89 13.70 13.45
N ALA A 350 18.32 12.92 14.38
CA ALA A 350 17.98 11.52 14.13
C ALA A 350 16.72 11.35 13.28
N PHE A 351 15.71 12.20 13.48
CA PHE A 351 14.43 12.12 12.78
C PHE A 351 14.57 12.30 11.26
N ILE A 352 15.32 13.29 10.80
CA ILE A 352 15.47 13.61 9.37
C ILE A 352 15.93 12.40 8.53
N PRO A 353 17.07 11.73 8.83
CA PRO A 353 17.54 10.60 8.03
C PRO A 353 16.62 9.39 8.15
N ILE A 354 15.96 9.17 9.29
CA ILE A 354 15.00 8.08 9.47
C ILE A 354 13.75 8.33 8.60
N PHE A 355 13.22 9.55 8.62
CA PHE A 355 12.02 9.92 7.87
C PHE A 355 12.23 9.76 6.36
N PHE A 356 13.29 10.36 5.80
CA PHE A 356 13.57 10.24 4.37
C PHE A 356 14.15 8.88 3.97
N GLY A 357 14.91 8.24 4.87
CA GLY A 357 15.50 6.93 4.61
C GLY A 357 14.48 5.80 4.58
N THR A 358 13.44 5.86 5.42
CA THR A 358 12.32 4.90 5.38
C THR A 358 11.46 5.07 4.13
N ALA A 359 11.22 6.31 3.69
CA ALA A 359 10.53 6.60 2.42
C ALA A 359 11.26 5.98 1.21
N GLN A 360 12.59 6.15 1.13
CA GLN A 360 13.39 5.54 0.06
C GLN A 360 13.56 4.01 0.18
N SER A 361 13.50 3.47 1.40
CA SER A 361 13.65 2.02 1.60
C SER A 361 12.39 1.25 1.19
N ALA A 362 11.21 1.87 1.28
CA ALA A 362 9.97 1.33 0.71
C ALA A 362 10.10 1.15 -0.82
N GLU A 363 10.63 2.14 -1.54
CA GLU A 363 10.88 2.03 -2.99
C GLU A 363 11.92 0.95 -3.36
N LYS A 364 12.97 0.78 -2.55
CA LYS A 364 14.05 -0.19 -2.82
C LYS A 364 13.66 -1.65 -2.56
N VAL A 365 12.73 -1.91 -1.63
CA VAL A 365 12.21 -3.27 -1.40
C VAL A 365 11.31 -3.71 -2.56
N SER A 366 10.61 -2.78 -3.22
CA SER A 366 9.75 -3.05 -4.38
C SER A 366 10.51 -3.23 -5.70
N THR A 367 11.79 -2.84 -5.77
CA THR A 367 12.63 -2.89 -6.98
C THR A 367 13.74 -3.95 -6.95
N ALA A 368 13.85 -4.77 -5.90
CA ALA A 368 14.79 -5.89 -5.90
C ALA A 368 14.38 -6.93 -6.97
N PRO A 369 15.17 -7.15 -8.03
CA PRO A 369 14.89 -8.22 -8.97
C PRO A 369 15.16 -9.53 -8.27
N LEU A 370 14.12 -10.33 -8.04
CA LEU A 370 14.20 -11.69 -7.52
C LEU A 370 14.75 -12.68 -8.59
N ASN A 371 15.65 -12.23 -9.46
CA ASN A 371 16.31 -13.05 -10.48
C ASN A 371 17.62 -13.69 -10.00
N ALA A 372 17.94 -13.59 -8.70
CA ALA A 372 19.17 -14.20 -8.15
C ALA A 372 18.98 -15.62 -7.59
N PHE A 373 17.76 -16.19 -7.56
CA PHE A 373 17.54 -17.55 -7.05
C PHE A 373 16.51 -18.33 -7.88
N THR A 374 16.87 -18.68 -9.12
CA THR A 374 16.35 -19.90 -9.76
C THR A 374 17.48 -20.93 -9.80
N PRO A 375 17.40 -22.05 -9.06
CA PRO A 375 18.24 -23.19 -9.37
C PRO A 375 17.74 -23.75 -10.70
N CYS A 376 18.52 -23.56 -11.77
CA CYS A 376 18.37 -24.31 -13.00
C CYS A 376 18.37 -25.80 -12.66
N ARG A 377 17.18 -26.42 -12.66
CA ARG A 377 17.05 -27.88 -12.63
C ARG A 377 17.53 -28.38 -13.98
N LYS A 378 18.81 -28.79 -14.04
CA LYS A 378 19.34 -29.62 -15.12
C LYS A 378 18.47 -30.88 -15.21
N ASP A 379 17.61 -30.96 -16.22
CA ASP A 379 17.46 -32.20 -16.98
C ASP A 379 16.73 -31.98 -18.31
N LYS A 380 17.48 -32.30 -19.37
CA LYS A 380 17.07 -32.72 -20.72
C LYS A 380 16.67 -31.64 -21.73
N ASN A 381 17.67 -31.36 -22.58
CA ASN A 381 17.63 -31.10 -24.02
C ASN A 381 16.76 -29.94 -24.53
N CYS A 382 17.39 -28.76 -24.62
CA CYS A 382 17.04 -27.77 -25.65
C CYS A 382 17.89 -28.04 -26.90
N VAL A 383 17.21 -28.26 -28.03
CA VAL A 383 17.69 -27.89 -29.37
C VAL A 383 17.06 -26.55 -29.71
#